data_AF-A0A1R2APN2-F1
#
_entry.id   AF-A0A1R2APN2-F1
#
_cell.length_a   1.000
_cell.length_b   1.000
_cell.length_c   1.000
_cell.angle_alpha   90.00
_cell.angle_beta   90.00
_cell.angle_gamma   90.00
#
_symmetry.space_group_name_H-M   'P 1'
#
loop_
_entity.id
_entity.type
_entity.pdbx_description
1 polymer ?
#
loop_
_entity_poly.entity_id
_entity_poly.type
_entity_poly.pdbx_seq_one_letter_code
_entity_poly.pdbx_strand_id
1 'polypeptide(L)'
;MSILKRIGTHQTIIVFSIHIHYVSLKLSKPTPVKVSWKRRNKIAETSTIEIYDSPTDFSQTLTMLNTIYQKSSGFLPKEAEIKVLGDNLGTWKELGRLVLNLSDYIDKASKEQIYHLKKSLDKDAVICLSISTDLVKQKELNHDEYDIDQLVKQLNDAKNKLSSLNNDFEEVLSQKEAIKSELITTQQELHALKTLESVCENSALIAENNILKSLIENLKQELDFIKETNENLEKGMKIQEEILDQNANKKACKENNKTKKSCQENIDEDEIEDQASKLGNRLNDIIKKYKAIPN
;
A
#
# COMPACT_ATOMS: atom_id res chain seq x y z
N MET A 1 13.14 -2.41 -50.68
CA MET A 1 14.33 -3.07 -51.27
C MET A 1 14.42 -4.61 -51.10
N SER A 2 13.36 -5.39 -50.77
CA SER A 2 13.56 -6.82 -50.36
C SER A 2 13.18 -7.93 -51.36
N ILE A 3 12.53 -7.63 -52.48
CA ILE A 3 11.98 -8.67 -53.38
C ILE A 3 13.07 -9.28 -54.28
N LEU A 4 13.94 -8.45 -54.85
CA LEU A 4 15.03 -8.92 -55.75
C LEU A 4 16.02 -9.86 -55.05
N LYS A 5 16.24 -9.71 -53.73
CA LYS A 5 17.17 -10.56 -52.98
C LYS A 5 16.70 -12.02 -52.83
N ARG A 6 15.41 -12.29 -53.06
CA ARG A 6 14.75 -13.59 -52.87
C ARG A 6 14.59 -14.42 -54.14
N ILE A 7 15.04 -13.91 -55.29
CA ILE A 7 15.03 -14.67 -56.54
C ILE A 7 16.03 -15.83 -56.38
N GLY A 8 15.58 -17.05 -56.64
CA GLY A 8 16.38 -18.27 -56.51
C GLY A 8 16.62 -18.76 -55.08
N THR A 9 15.77 -18.41 -54.10
CA THR A 9 15.89 -18.92 -52.71
C THR A 9 14.81 -19.91 -52.35
N HIS A 10 15.17 -20.94 -51.59
CA HIS A 10 14.23 -21.86 -50.95
C HIS A 10 13.74 -21.29 -49.61
N GLN A 11 12.47 -21.54 -49.27
CA GLN A 11 11.89 -21.13 -47.99
C GLN A 11 11.97 -22.26 -46.99
N THR A 12 12.52 -21.98 -45.82
CA THR A 12 12.58 -22.93 -44.71
C THR A 12 11.87 -22.32 -43.50
N ILE A 13 11.04 -23.13 -42.83
CA ILE A 13 10.38 -22.75 -41.60
C ILE A 13 11.17 -23.32 -40.42
N ILE A 14 11.61 -22.44 -39.54
CA ILE A 14 12.46 -22.78 -38.40
C ILE A 14 11.83 -22.19 -37.15
N VAL A 15 11.72 -22.99 -36.09
CA VAL A 15 11.35 -22.48 -34.76
C VAL A 15 12.62 -22.08 -34.05
N PHE A 16 12.67 -20.82 -33.61
CA PHE A 16 13.77 -20.31 -32.79
C PHE A 16 13.29 -20.23 -31.35
N SER A 17 14.12 -20.71 -30.45
CA SER A 17 13.93 -20.60 -29.01
C SER A 17 15.09 -19.78 -28.44
N ILE A 18 14.77 -18.61 -27.90
CA ILE A 18 15.72 -17.69 -27.28
C ILE A 18 15.51 -17.76 -25.78
N HIS A 19 16.42 -18.42 -25.08
CA HIS A 19 16.39 -18.50 -23.62
C HIS A 19 17.12 -17.30 -23.02
N ILE A 20 16.41 -16.50 -22.23
CA ILE A 20 16.96 -15.35 -21.50
C ILE A 20 17.38 -15.85 -20.12
N HIS A 21 18.70 -15.86 -19.88
CA HIS A 21 19.27 -16.26 -18.60
C HIS A 21 19.12 -15.14 -17.60
N TYR A 22 19.73 -13.99 -17.88
CA TYR A 22 19.62 -12.83 -17.01
C TYR A 22 19.68 -11.53 -17.79
N VAL A 23 19.19 -10.46 -17.15
CA VAL A 23 19.34 -9.08 -17.60
C VAL A 23 20.04 -8.31 -16.50
N SER A 24 21.06 -7.54 -16.85
CA SER A 24 21.76 -6.65 -15.92
C SER A 24 21.58 -5.22 -16.39
N LEU A 25 20.94 -4.42 -15.54
CA LEU A 25 20.64 -3.01 -15.77
C LEU A 25 20.84 -2.24 -14.47
N LYS A 26 21.54 -1.10 -14.55
CA LYS A 26 21.61 -0.14 -13.45
C LYS A 26 20.42 0.80 -13.50
N LEU A 27 19.51 0.67 -12.54
CA LEU A 27 18.29 1.46 -12.45
C LEU A 27 18.26 2.24 -11.13
N SER A 28 17.75 3.47 -11.17
CA SER A 28 17.67 4.32 -9.97
C SER A 28 16.65 3.85 -8.93
N LYS A 29 15.70 3.00 -9.34
CA LYS A 29 14.67 2.40 -8.51
C LYS A 29 14.34 1.00 -9.01
N PRO A 30 13.89 0.08 -8.12
CA PRO A 30 13.33 -1.20 -8.53
C PRO A 30 12.24 -0.97 -9.58
N THR A 31 12.36 -1.65 -10.72
CA THR A 31 11.45 -1.46 -11.85
C THR A 31 11.00 -2.83 -12.37
N PRO A 32 9.69 -3.06 -12.54
CA PRO A 32 9.18 -4.23 -13.23
C PRO A 32 9.64 -4.23 -14.70
N VAL A 33 10.27 -5.31 -15.14
CA VAL A 33 10.84 -5.45 -16.48
C VAL A 33 10.37 -6.74 -17.14
N LYS A 34 10.19 -6.70 -18.46
CA LYS A 34 9.98 -7.88 -19.29
C LYS A 34 10.82 -7.80 -20.56
N VAL A 35 11.16 -8.96 -21.12
CA VAL A 35 11.84 -9.06 -22.41
C VAL A 35 10.84 -9.44 -23.48
N SER A 36 10.85 -8.72 -24.60
CA SER A 36 9.94 -8.94 -25.71
C SER A 36 10.69 -9.16 -27.01
N TRP A 37 10.16 -10.05 -27.84
CA TRP A 37 10.58 -10.27 -29.21
C TRP A 37 9.35 -10.15 -30.12
N LYS A 38 9.36 -9.13 -31.00
CA LYS A 38 8.26 -8.83 -31.91
C LYS A 38 8.61 -9.15 -33.35
N ARG A 39 7.69 -9.81 -34.06
CA ARG A 39 7.73 -10.03 -35.51
C ARG A 39 6.37 -9.75 -36.11
N ARG A 40 6.28 -8.70 -36.94
CA ARG A 40 5.01 -8.26 -37.57
C ARG A 40 3.92 -8.11 -36.49
N ASN A 41 2.89 -8.95 -36.53
CA ASN A 41 1.74 -8.93 -35.63
C ASN A 41 1.86 -9.95 -34.48
N LYS A 42 2.96 -10.70 -34.41
CA LYS A 42 3.22 -11.65 -33.31
C LYS A 42 4.25 -11.06 -32.35
N ILE A 43 4.01 -11.26 -31.06
CA ILE A 43 4.89 -10.85 -29.98
C ILE A 43 5.05 -12.06 -29.06
N ALA A 44 6.30 -12.39 -28.72
CA ALA A 44 6.63 -13.30 -27.63
C ALA A 44 7.22 -12.45 -26.50
N GLU A 45 6.74 -12.63 -25.27
CA GLU A 45 7.19 -11.86 -24.10
C GLU A 45 7.43 -12.80 -22.92
N THR A 46 8.37 -12.44 -22.06
CA THR A 46 8.55 -13.07 -20.76
C THR A 46 7.48 -12.57 -19.79
N SER A 47 7.32 -13.28 -18.69
CA SER A 47 6.72 -12.74 -17.48
C SER A 47 7.49 -11.49 -17.01
N THR A 48 6.78 -10.63 -16.28
CA THR A 48 7.36 -9.47 -15.63
C THR A 48 8.17 -9.90 -14.41
N ILE A 49 9.38 -9.38 -14.28
CA ILE A 49 10.28 -9.57 -13.14
C ILE A 49 10.78 -8.21 -12.68
N GLU A 50 10.83 -7.99 -11.37
CA GLU A 50 11.39 -6.77 -10.81
C GLU A 50 12.92 -6.82 -10.82
N ILE A 51 13.54 -5.83 -11.46
CA ILE A 51 15.00 -5.72 -11.53
C ILE A 51 15.50 -4.75 -10.46
N TYR A 52 16.48 -5.23 -9.70
CA TYR A 52 17.29 -4.46 -8.76
C TYR A 52 18.63 -4.09 -9.43
N ASP A 53 19.46 -3.25 -8.81
CA ASP A 53 20.77 -2.79 -9.34
C ASP A 53 21.84 -3.92 -9.39
N SER A 54 21.46 -5.07 -9.94
CA SER A 54 22.23 -6.30 -10.04
C SER A 54 21.69 -7.19 -11.18
N PRO A 55 22.51 -8.11 -11.72
CA PRO A 55 22.03 -9.13 -12.65
C PRO A 55 20.81 -9.84 -12.08
N THR A 56 19.69 -9.75 -12.79
CA THR A 56 18.43 -10.36 -12.38
C THR A 56 18.16 -11.56 -13.26
N ASP A 57 18.03 -12.72 -12.63
CA ASP A 57 17.72 -13.98 -13.31
C ASP A 57 16.29 -13.92 -13.88
N PHE A 58 16.20 -14.20 -15.18
CA PHE A 58 14.93 -14.36 -15.88
C PHE A 58 14.58 -15.83 -16.08
N SER A 59 15.58 -16.66 -16.42
CA SER A 59 15.49 -18.07 -16.82
C SER A 59 14.21 -18.41 -17.61
N GLN A 60 13.93 -17.66 -18.68
CA GLN A 60 12.70 -17.79 -19.48
C GLN A 60 12.94 -17.86 -20.98
N THR A 61 12.12 -18.63 -21.69
CA THR A 61 12.29 -18.87 -23.13
C THR A 61 11.25 -18.13 -23.96
N LEU A 62 11.73 -17.40 -24.98
CA LEU A 62 10.92 -16.81 -26.03
C LEU A 62 10.99 -17.70 -27.28
N THR A 63 9.85 -18.26 -27.69
CA THR A 63 9.79 -19.13 -28.88
C THR A 63 9.02 -18.47 -30.01
N MET A 64 9.57 -18.50 -31.23
CA MET A 64 8.87 -17.98 -32.40
C MET A 64 9.23 -18.72 -33.69
N LEU A 65 8.18 -19.07 -34.43
CA LEU A 65 8.31 -19.63 -35.77
C LEU A 65 8.73 -18.54 -36.76
N ASN A 66 9.79 -18.81 -37.52
CA ASN A 66 10.41 -17.91 -38.49
C ASN A 66 10.51 -18.54 -39.87
N THR A 67 10.32 -17.71 -40.88
CA THR A 67 10.56 -18.09 -42.28
C THR A 67 11.90 -17.49 -42.68
N ILE A 68 12.85 -18.34 -43.04
CA ILE A 68 14.20 -17.98 -43.49
C ILE A 68 14.36 -18.45 -44.93
N TYR A 69 15.13 -17.68 -45.69
CA TYR A 69 15.39 -17.94 -47.10
C TYR A 69 16.82 -18.45 -47.25
N GLN A 70 16.99 -19.55 -47.98
CA GLN A 70 18.27 -20.19 -48.21
C GLN A 70 18.69 -20.05 -49.67
N LYS A 71 19.97 -19.71 -49.91
CA LYS A 71 20.66 -19.80 -51.20
C LYS A 71 21.66 -20.95 -51.17
N SER A 72 22.22 -21.29 -52.32
CA SER A 72 23.35 -22.23 -52.42
C SER A 72 24.52 -21.87 -51.52
N SER A 73 24.72 -20.58 -51.23
CA SER A 73 25.78 -20.07 -50.36
C SER A 73 25.43 -20.02 -48.86
N GLY A 74 24.23 -20.47 -48.45
CA GLY A 74 23.76 -20.43 -47.07
C GLY A 74 22.50 -19.60 -46.86
N PHE A 75 22.15 -19.35 -45.60
CA PHE A 75 20.94 -18.62 -45.22
C PHE A 75 21.09 -17.10 -45.40
N LEU A 76 20.05 -16.46 -45.93
CA LEU A 76 19.98 -15.00 -46.00
C LEU A 76 19.82 -14.41 -44.59
N PRO A 77 20.42 -13.23 -44.31
CA PRO A 77 20.30 -12.58 -43.00
C PRO A 77 18.85 -12.36 -42.57
N LYS A 78 18.58 -12.66 -41.31
CA LYS A 78 17.28 -12.55 -40.68
C LYS A 78 17.41 -11.81 -39.36
N GLU A 79 17.17 -10.51 -39.40
CA GLU A 79 17.21 -9.69 -38.19
C GLU A 79 16.03 -10.00 -37.24
N ALA A 80 16.35 -10.13 -35.95
CA ALA A 80 15.43 -10.17 -34.84
C ALA A 80 15.77 -9.05 -33.86
N GLU A 81 14.75 -8.30 -33.45
CA GLU A 81 14.86 -7.24 -32.47
C GLU A 81 14.26 -7.72 -31.14
N ILE A 82 15.11 -7.80 -30.13
CA ILE A 82 14.76 -8.12 -28.75
C ILE A 82 14.80 -6.81 -27.96
N LYS A 83 13.75 -6.53 -27.19
CA LYS A 83 13.64 -5.33 -26.37
C LYS A 83 13.48 -5.70 -24.92
N VAL A 84 14.20 -4.99 -24.07
CA VAL A 84 13.97 -4.98 -22.63
C VAL A 84 13.06 -3.80 -22.33
N LEU A 85 11.90 -4.07 -21.74
CA LEU A 85 10.86 -3.09 -21.46
C LEU A 85 10.67 -2.95 -19.95
N GLY A 86 10.68 -1.72 -19.45
CA GLY A 86 10.40 -1.40 -18.06
C GLY A 86 9.03 -0.75 -17.91
N ASP A 87 8.34 -1.07 -16.82
CA ASP A 87 7.12 -0.37 -16.45
C ASP A 87 7.43 1.06 -16.02
N ASN A 88 6.61 1.98 -16.50
CA ASN A 88 6.65 3.38 -16.13
C ASN A 88 5.21 3.86 -15.99
N LEU A 89 4.71 3.78 -14.75
CA LEU A 89 3.37 4.23 -14.37
C LEU A 89 2.26 3.59 -15.23
N GLY A 90 2.36 2.27 -15.45
CA GLY A 90 1.39 1.52 -16.26
C GLY A 90 1.65 1.54 -17.77
N THR A 91 2.76 2.17 -18.23
CA THR A 91 3.19 2.13 -19.62
C THR A 91 4.56 1.48 -19.77
N TRP A 92 4.66 0.53 -20.71
CA TRP A 92 5.92 -0.18 -20.97
C TRP A 92 6.83 0.65 -21.89
N LYS A 93 8.01 1.03 -21.39
CA LYS A 93 9.01 1.80 -22.15
C LYS A 93 10.27 0.98 -22.43
N GLU A 94 10.90 1.23 -23.57
CA GLU A 94 12.15 0.56 -23.97
C GLU A 94 13.31 1.02 -23.07
N LEU A 95 13.88 0.09 -22.30
CA LEU A 95 15.08 0.29 -21.48
C LEU A 95 16.36 -0.10 -22.22
N GLY A 96 16.24 -0.92 -23.26
CA GLY A 96 17.36 -1.36 -24.08
C GLY A 96 16.91 -2.26 -25.22
N ARG A 97 17.76 -2.39 -26.23
CA ARG A 97 17.49 -3.15 -27.45
C ARG A 97 18.69 -3.96 -27.89
N LEU A 98 18.44 -5.20 -28.28
CA LEU A 98 19.39 -6.07 -28.94
C LEU A 98 18.88 -6.41 -30.34
N VAL A 99 19.77 -6.33 -31.33
CA VAL A 99 19.48 -6.77 -32.71
C VAL A 99 20.41 -7.92 -33.02
N LEU A 100 19.83 -9.06 -33.37
CA LEU A 100 20.53 -10.30 -33.70
C LEU A 100 20.22 -10.70 -35.13
N ASN A 101 21.18 -11.33 -35.81
CA ASN A 101 20.90 -12.04 -37.05
C ASN A 101 20.65 -13.51 -36.73
N LEU A 102 19.39 -13.93 -36.78
CA LEU A 102 18.97 -15.29 -36.47
C LEU A 102 19.60 -16.35 -37.38
N SER A 103 19.96 -15.97 -38.59
CA SER A 103 20.56 -16.89 -39.55
C SER A 103 21.92 -17.42 -39.09
N ASP A 104 22.61 -16.70 -38.20
CA ASP A 104 23.90 -17.10 -37.65
C ASP A 104 23.78 -18.28 -36.67
N TYR A 105 22.57 -18.59 -36.21
CA TYR A 105 22.31 -19.60 -35.17
C TYR A 105 21.59 -20.85 -35.69
N ILE A 106 21.36 -20.96 -37.01
CA ILE A 106 20.64 -22.10 -37.60
C ILE A 106 21.45 -23.38 -37.52
N ASP A 107 22.72 -23.32 -37.92
CA ASP A 107 23.60 -24.51 -37.95
C ASP A 107 24.35 -24.69 -36.62
N LYS A 108 24.42 -23.64 -35.81
CA LYS A 108 25.16 -23.63 -34.55
C LYS A 108 24.35 -22.93 -33.46
N ALA A 109 23.83 -23.72 -32.53
CA ALA A 109 23.21 -23.18 -31.34
C ALA A 109 24.19 -22.33 -30.52
N SER A 110 23.70 -21.21 -30.00
CA SER A 110 24.44 -20.35 -29.08
C SER A 110 24.16 -20.79 -27.64
N LYS A 111 25.23 -20.95 -26.86
CA LYS A 111 25.18 -21.18 -25.42
C LYS A 111 25.65 -19.91 -24.72
N GLU A 112 24.85 -19.45 -23.76
CA GLU A 112 25.13 -18.38 -22.79
C GLU A 112 26.04 -17.29 -23.33
N GLN A 113 25.52 -16.50 -24.27
CA GLN A 113 26.21 -15.35 -24.81
C GLN A 113 25.71 -14.06 -24.19
N ILE A 114 26.65 -13.21 -23.79
CA ILE A 114 26.39 -11.89 -23.23
C ILE A 114 26.41 -10.87 -24.37
N TYR A 115 25.37 -10.04 -24.42
CA TYR A 115 25.25 -8.96 -25.40
C TYR A 115 24.99 -7.64 -24.70
N HIS A 116 25.65 -6.59 -25.19
CA HIS A 116 25.37 -5.23 -24.76
C HIS A 116 24.08 -4.70 -25.39
N LEU A 117 23.24 -4.10 -24.56
CA LEU A 117 21.99 -3.49 -24.99
C LEU A 117 22.28 -2.10 -25.60
N LYS A 118 21.80 -1.91 -26.83
CA LYS A 118 21.81 -0.60 -27.51
C LYS A 118 20.64 0.24 -27.01
N LYS A 119 20.76 1.57 -27.15
CA LYS A 119 19.71 2.54 -26.77
C LYS A 119 19.29 2.43 -25.31
N SER A 120 20.17 1.94 -24.43
CA SER A 120 19.95 1.97 -22.99
C SER A 120 20.50 3.25 -22.38
N LEU A 121 19.86 3.71 -21.30
CA LEU A 121 20.40 4.79 -20.45
C LEU A 121 21.63 4.30 -19.68
N ASP A 122 21.63 3.03 -19.29
CA ASP A 122 22.78 2.36 -18.71
C ASP A 122 23.72 1.88 -19.83
N LYS A 123 24.96 2.39 -19.84
CA LYS A 123 25.96 2.03 -20.86
C LYS A 123 26.53 0.63 -20.65
N ASP A 124 26.43 0.11 -19.43
CA ASP A 124 26.91 -1.22 -19.06
C ASP A 124 25.80 -2.28 -19.15
N ALA A 125 24.62 -1.89 -19.64
CA ALA A 125 23.47 -2.74 -19.78
C ALA A 125 23.75 -3.97 -20.65
N VAL A 126 23.51 -5.16 -20.09
CA VAL A 126 23.72 -6.43 -20.80
C VAL A 126 22.55 -7.39 -20.63
N ILE A 127 22.41 -8.27 -21.61
CA ILE A 127 21.50 -9.42 -21.58
C ILE A 127 22.30 -10.67 -21.90
N CYS A 128 22.12 -11.73 -21.10
CA CYS A 128 22.67 -13.03 -21.37
C CYS A 128 21.57 -13.93 -21.94
N LEU A 129 21.84 -14.55 -23.08
CA LEU A 129 20.88 -15.42 -23.73
C LEU A 129 21.53 -16.61 -24.44
N SER A 130 20.74 -17.65 -24.66
CA SER A 130 21.07 -18.81 -25.50
C SER A 130 20.05 -18.92 -26.62
N ILE A 131 20.48 -19.43 -27.77
CA ILE A 131 19.63 -19.54 -28.95
C ILE A 131 19.75 -20.96 -29.48
N SER A 132 18.61 -21.64 -29.57
CA SER A 132 18.49 -22.93 -30.22
C SER A 132 17.44 -22.86 -31.33
N THR A 133 17.55 -23.80 -32.27
CA THR A 133 16.64 -23.91 -33.40
C THR A 133 16.13 -25.32 -33.52
N ASP A 134 14.83 -25.44 -33.69
CA ASP A 134 14.18 -26.68 -34.10
C ASP A 134 13.75 -26.52 -35.55
N LEU A 135 14.35 -27.34 -36.42
CA LEU A 135 13.91 -27.40 -37.80
C LEU A 135 12.54 -28.07 -37.82
N VAL A 136 11.52 -27.34 -38.28
CA VAL A 136 10.25 -27.98 -38.59
C VAL A 136 10.52 -28.78 -39.85
N LYS A 137 10.84 -30.07 -39.70
CA LYS A 137 10.83 -30.99 -40.84
C LYS A 137 9.45 -30.86 -41.44
N GLN A 138 9.37 -30.20 -42.60
CA GLN A 138 8.22 -30.40 -43.46
C GLN A 138 8.24 -31.90 -43.70
N LYS A 139 7.23 -32.61 -43.21
CA LYS A 139 6.90 -33.92 -43.75
C LYS A 139 6.73 -33.67 -45.24
N GLU A 140 7.75 -33.94 -46.03
CA GLU A 140 7.53 -34.38 -47.39
C GLU A 140 6.54 -35.52 -47.25
N LEU A 141 5.33 -35.28 -47.75
CA LEU A 141 4.34 -36.32 -47.95
C LEU A 141 4.91 -37.23 -49.04
N ASN A 142 5.90 -38.03 -48.69
CA ASN A 142 6.19 -39.24 -49.42
C ASN A 142 4.95 -40.11 -49.21
N HIS A 143 4.28 -40.40 -50.32
CA HIS A 143 3.30 -41.46 -50.44
C HIS A 143 4.00 -42.81 -50.21
N ASP A 144 4.40 -43.06 -48.98
CA ASP A 144 4.47 -44.43 -48.48
C ASP A 144 3.08 -44.71 -47.91
N GLU A 145 2.46 -45.79 -48.38
CA GLU A 145 1.19 -46.32 -47.87
C GLU A 145 1.31 -46.54 -46.35
N TYR A 146 1.02 -45.50 -45.59
CA TYR A 146 0.69 -45.62 -44.19
C TYR A 146 -0.65 -46.32 -44.14
N ASP A 147 -0.67 -47.49 -43.50
CA ASP A 147 -1.85 -48.31 -43.24
C ASP A 147 -2.99 -47.39 -42.76
N ILE A 148 -4.00 -47.19 -43.62
CA ILE A 148 -5.07 -46.20 -43.41
C ILE A 148 -5.75 -46.45 -42.06
N ASP A 149 -5.82 -47.71 -41.65
CA ASP A 149 -6.33 -48.15 -40.36
C ASP A 149 -5.53 -47.61 -39.16
N GLN A 150 -4.20 -47.50 -39.29
CA GLN A 150 -3.35 -46.92 -38.24
C GLN A 150 -3.57 -45.41 -38.11
N LEU A 151 -3.74 -44.70 -39.24
CA LEU A 151 -4.05 -43.27 -39.24
C LEU A 151 -5.45 -42.98 -38.71
N VAL A 152 -6.45 -43.79 -39.07
CA VAL A 152 -7.82 -43.70 -38.54
C VAL A 152 -7.82 -43.94 -37.03
N LYS A 153 -7.06 -44.93 -36.55
CA LYS A 153 -6.91 -45.19 -35.12
C LYS A 153 -6.26 -44.02 -34.39
N GLN A 154 -5.16 -43.48 -34.91
CA GLN A 154 -4.51 -42.30 -34.33
C GLN A 154 -5.40 -41.05 -34.34
N LEU A 155 -6.21 -40.87 -35.39
CA LEU A 155 -7.16 -39.77 -35.48
C LEU A 155 -8.28 -39.92 -34.44
N ASN A 156 -8.80 -41.13 -34.23
CA ASN A 156 -9.80 -41.40 -33.21
C ASN A 156 -9.22 -41.23 -31.79
N ASP A 157 -7.99 -41.70 -31.55
CA ASP A 157 -7.30 -41.50 -30.27
C ASP A 157 -7.06 -40.02 -29.99
N ALA A 158 -6.65 -39.24 -31.00
CA ALA A 158 -6.48 -37.80 -30.89
C ALA A 158 -7.81 -37.10 -30.62
N LYS A 159 -8.89 -37.49 -31.30
CA LYS A 159 -10.24 -36.95 -31.10
C LYS A 159 -10.75 -37.21 -29.68
N ASN A 160 -10.52 -38.41 -29.15
CA ASN A 160 -10.91 -38.76 -27.78
C ASN A 160 -10.11 -37.96 -26.75
N LYS A 161 -8.80 -37.78 -26.96
CA LYS A 161 -7.96 -36.92 -26.10
C LYS A 161 -8.43 -35.46 -26.14
N LEU A 162 -8.82 -34.95 -27.31
CA LEU A 162 -9.32 -33.59 -27.48
C LEU A 162 -10.67 -33.41 -26.79
N SER A 163 -11.54 -34.42 -26.84
CA SER A 163 -12.81 -34.42 -26.09
C SER A 163 -12.58 -34.43 -24.58
N SER A 164 -11.63 -35.23 -24.08
CA SER A 164 -11.26 -35.23 -22.66
C SER A 164 -10.73 -33.87 -22.23
N LEU A 165 -9.81 -33.30 -23.01
CA LEU A 165 -9.21 -32.01 -22.71
C LEU A 165 -10.24 -30.86 -22.71
N ASN A 166 -11.24 -30.93 -23.59
CA ASN A 166 -12.35 -29.97 -23.59
C ASN A 166 -13.20 -30.08 -22.32
N ASN A 167 -13.45 -31.29 -21.82
CA ASN A 167 -14.18 -31.47 -20.56
C ASN A 167 -13.38 -30.92 -19.38
N ASP A 168 -12.07 -31.21 -19.34
CA ASP A 168 -11.17 -30.68 -18.30
C ASP A 168 -11.13 -29.14 -18.35
N PHE A 169 -11.16 -28.55 -19.55
CA PHE A 169 -11.17 -27.10 -19.74
C PHE A 169 -12.49 -26.47 -19.26
N GLU A 170 -13.63 -27.08 -19.54
CA GLU A 170 -14.94 -26.64 -19.03
C GLU A 170 -15.01 -26.74 -17.50
N GLU A 171 -14.46 -27.80 -16.90
CA GLU A 171 -14.38 -27.92 -15.45
C GLU A 171 -13.54 -26.80 -14.83
N VAL A 172 -12.38 -26.49 -15.41
CA VAL A 172 -11.52 -25.38 -14.95
C VAL A 172 -12.22 -24.03 -15.10
N LEU A 173 -12.99 -23.83 -16.18
CA LEU A 173 -13.80 -22.62 -16.33
C LEU A 173 -14.86 -22.49 -15.24
N SER A 174 -15.57 -23.58 -14.94
CA SER A 174 -16.58 -23.60 -13.86
C SER A 174 -15.95 -23.31 -12.49
N GLN A 175 -14.81 -23.93 -12.18
CA GLN A 175 -14.07 -23.66 -10.93
C GLN A 175 -13.60 -22.20 -10.84
N LYS A 176 -13.13 -21.63 -11.96
CA LYS A 176 -12.73 -20.21 -12.03
C LYS A 176 -13.91 -19.28 -11.73
N GLU A 177 -15.10 -19.57 -12.23
CA GLU A 177 -16.30 -18.77 -11.96
C GLU A 177 -16.76 -18.88 -10.50
N ALA A 178 -16.65 -20.07 -9.89
CA ALA A 178 -16.91 -20.28 -8.48
C ALA A 178 -15.95 -19.45 -7.60
N ILE A 179 -14.63 -19.56 -7.84
CA ILE A 179 -13.61 -18.79 -7.11
C ILE A 179 -13.81 -17.28 -7.27
N LYS A 180 -14.19 -16.81 -8.47
CA LYS A 180 -14.47 -15.40 -8.70
C LYS A 180 -15.66 -14.92 -7.86
N SER A 181 -16.68 -15.74 -7.71
CA SER A 181 -17.86 -15.43 -6.91
C SER A 181 -17.51 -15.38 -5.42
N GLU A 182 -16.73 -16.34 -4.93
CA GLU A 182 -16.21 -16.35 -3.55
C GLU A 182 -15.32 -15.14 -3.26
N LEU A 183 -14.47 -14.74 -4.20
CA LEU A 183 -13.62 -13.56 -4.05
C LEU A 183 -14.44 -12.28 -3.87
N ILE A 184 -15.55 -12.15 -4.61
CA ILE A 184 -16.46 -11.01 -4.50
C ILE A 184 -17.12 -11.00 -3.11
N THR A 185 -17.58 -12.14 -2.61
CA THR A 185 -18.19 -12.22 -1.28
C THR A 185 -17.20 -11.87 -0.18
N THR A 186 -15.97 -12.41 -0.24
CA THR A 186 -14.93 -12.09 0.76
C THR A 186 -14.51 -10.62 0.71
N GLN A 187 -14.47 -9.99 -0.48
CA GLN A 187 -14.21 -8.55 -0.59
C GLN A 187 -15.32 -7.71 0.04
N GLN A 188 -16.59 -8.11 -0.13
CA GLN A 188 -17.73 -7.43 0.50
C GLN A 188 -17.69 -7.58 2.02
N GLU A 189 -17.40 -8.77 2.54
CA GLU A 189 -17.25 -9.03 3.98
C GLU A 189 -16.10 -8.21 4.59
N LEU A 190 -14.95 -8.16 3.92
CA LEU A 190 -13.81 -7.37 4.37
C LEU A 190 -14.11 -5.87 4.38
N HIS A 191 -14.89 -5.37 3.41
CA HIS A 191 -15.34 -3.98 3.41
C HIS A 191 -16.31 -3.70 4.57
N ALA A 192 -17.24 -4.61 4.85
CA ALA A 192 -18.17 -4.49 5.96
C ALA A 192 -17.43 -4.47 7.32
N LEU A 193 -16.44 -5.35 7.50
CA LEU A 193 -15.61 -5.39 8.71
C LEU A 193 -14.81 -4.11 8.91
N LYS A 194 -14.15 -3.60 7.87
CA LYS A 194 -13.42 -2.30 7.94
C LYS A 194 -14.33 -1.14 8.32
N THR A 195 -15.55 -1.15 7.80
CA THR A 195 -16.54 -0.11 8.13
C THR A 195 -16.95 -0.21 9.60
N LEU A 196 -17.20 -1.43 10.09
CA LEU A 196 -17.57 -1.68 11.49
C LEU A 196 -16.44 -1.30 12.46
N GLU A 197 -15.20 -1.68 12.15
CA GLU A 197 -14.00 -1.31 12.92
C GLU A 197 -13.89 0.21 13.06
N SER A 198 -13.99 0.95 11.95
CA SER A 198 -13.96 2.42 11.96
C SER A 198 -15.09 3.06 12.77
N VAL A 199 -16.27 2.44 12.85
CA VAL A 199 -17.42 2.96 13.62
C VAL A 199 -17.24 2.67 15.10
N CYS A 200 -16.77 1.48 15.46
CA CYS A 200 -16.57 1.08 16.86
C CYS A 200 -15.41 1.85 17.51
N GLU A 201 -14.27 1.98 16.85
CA GLU A 201 -13.10 2.68 17.42
C GLU A 201 -13.36 4.18 17.62
N ASN A 202 -14.06 4.82 16.68
CA ASN A 202 -14.30 6.26 16.77
C ASN A 202 -15.47 6.62 17.70
N SER A 203 -16.55 5.83 17.74
CA SER A 203 -17.75 6.23 18.50
C SER A 203 -17.51 6.24 20.01
N ALA A 204 -16.81 5.24 20.56
CA ALA A 204 -16.50 5.18 21.99
C ALA A 204 -15.53 6.28 22.41
N LEU A 205 -14.44 6.48 21.65
CA LEU A 205 -13.45 7.52 21.93
C LEU A 205 -14.03 8.94 21.80
N ILE A 206 -14.90 9.19 20.81
CA ILE A 206 -15.56 10.49 20.64
C ILE A 206 -16.50 10.76 21.82
N ALA A 207 -17.27 9.76 22.26
CA ALA A 207 -18.16 9.90 23.41
C ALA A 207 -17.38 10.21 24.70
N GLU A 208 -16.30 9.47 24.97
CA GLU A 208 -15.45 9.70 26.13
C GLU A 208 -14.77 11.08 26.08
N ASN A 209 -14.27 11.49 24.91
CA ASN A 209 -13.65 12.80 24.73
C ASN A 209 -14.63 13.95 24.98
N ASN A 210 -15.90 13.79 24.58
CA ASN A 210 -16.94 14.77 24.85
C ASN A 210 -17.29 14.87 26.34
N ILE A 211 -17.36 13.73 27.05
CA ILE A 211 -17.57 13.72 28.50
C ILE A 211 -16.41 14.41 29.22
N LEU A 212 -15.16 14.09 28.86
CA LEU A 212 -13.98 14.71 29.46
C LEU A 212 -13.91 16.22 29.19
N LYS A 213 -14.28 16.67 27.99
CA LYS A 213 -14.37 18.11 27.67
C LYS A 213 -15.40 18.84 28.55
N SER A 214 -16.57 18.23 28.74
CA SER A 214 -17.62 18.78 29.62
C SER A 214 -17.13 18.89 31.07
N LEU A 215 -16.47 17.84 31.58
CA LEU A 215 -15.88 17.84 32.92
C LEU A 215 -14.80 18.92 33.09
N ILE A 216 -13.92 19.10 32.11
CA ILE A 216 -12.90 20.14 32.13
C ILE A 216 -13.53 21.53 32.19
N GLU A 217 -14.60 21.77 31.44
CA GLU A 217 -15.27 23.07 31.42
C GLU A 217 -15.96 23.37 32.76
N ASN A 218 -16.64 22.38 33.35
CA ASN A 218 -17.24 22.52 34.67
C ASN A 218 -16.18 22.82 35.74
N LEU A 219 -15.06 22.11 35.73
CA LEU A 219 -13.96 22.34 36.68
C LEU A 219 -13.33 23.74 36.52
N LYS A 220 -13.25 24.27 35.30
CA LYS A 220 -12.79 25.65 35.08
C LYS A 220 -13.75 26.67 35.70
N GLN A 221 -15.06 26.48 35.49
CA GLN A 221 -16.07 27.37 36.07
C GLN A 221 -16.03 27.34 37.60
N GLU A 222 -15.90 26.17 38.20
CA GLU A 222 -15.73 26.03 39.66
C GLU A 222 -14.46 26.73 40.16
N LEU A 223 -13.34 26.58 39.43
CA LEU A 223 -12.07 27.19 39.79
C LEU A 223 -12.12 28.72 39.71
N ASP A 224 -12.80 29.27 38.71
CA ASP A 224 -12.97 30.71 38.59
C ASP A 224 -13.91 31.27 39.68
N PHE A 225 -14.97 30.53 40.04
CA PHE A 225 -15.81 30.87 41.18
C PHE A 225 -15.04 30.88 42.52
N ILE A 226 -14.16 29.88 42.73
CA ILE A 226 -13.30 29.80 43.92
C ILE A 226 -12.33 30.99 43.96
N LYS A 227 -11.72 31.36 42.82
CA LYS A 227 -10.84 32.54 42.75
C LYS A 227 -11.58 33.82 43.14
N GLU A 228 -12.76 34.06 42.58
CA GLU A 228 -13.56 35.24 42.91
C GLU A 228 -13.90 35.26 44.41
N THR A 229 -14.29 34.11 44.98
CA THR A 229 -14.59 33.99 46.40
C THR A 229 -13.37 34.30 47.27
N ASN A 230 -12.19 33.80 46.90
CA ASN A 230 -10.94 34.09 47.62
C ASN A 230 -10.55 35.58 47.54
N GLU A 231 -10.68 36.21 46.37
CA GLU A 231 -10.41 37.65 46.23
C GLU A 231 -11.35 38.49 47.11
N ASN A 232 -12.63 38.11 47.18
CA ASN A 232 -13.61 38.78 48.02
C ASN A 232 -13.32 38.58 49.52
N LEU A 233 -12.90 37.38 49.92
CA LEU A 233 -12.46 37.11 51.30
C LEU A 233 -11.23 37.92 51.67
N GLU A 234 -10.23 38.00 50.78
CA GLU A 234 -9.00 38.78 51.03
C GLU A 234 -9.31 40.27 51.20
N LYS A 235 -10.21 40.83 50.37
CA LYS A 235 -10.71 42.20 50.53
C LYS A 235 -11.44 42.38 51.86
N GLY A 236 -12.31 41.44 52.23
CA GLY A 236 -13.02 41.45 53.50
C GLY A 236 -12.08 41.44 54.71
N MET A 237 -11.03 40.61 54.66
CA MET A 237 -10.01 40.55 55.71
C MET A 237 -9.25 41.87 55.85
N LYS A 238 -8.84 42.50 54.73
CA LYS A 238 -8.18 43.82 54.75
C LYS A 238 -9.05 44.90 55.39
N ILE A 239 -10.33 44.95 55.03
CA ILE A 239 -11.28 45.89 55.63
C ILE A 239 -11.42 45.64 57.14
N GLN A 240 -11.48 44.38 57.57
CA GLN A 240 -11.57 44.03 58.97
C GLN A 240 -10.30 44.42 59.76
N GLU A 241 -9.13 44.24 59.16
CA GLU A 241 -7.84 44.67 59.71
C GLU A 241 -7.79 46.20 59.87
N GLU A 242 -8.20 46.96 58.84
CA GLU A 242 -8.32 48.42 58.91
C GLU A 242 -9.30 48.89 60.01
N ILE A 243 -10.43 48.21 60.19
CA ILE A 243 -11.40 48.53 61.26
C ILE A 243 -10.78 48.27 62.64
N LEU A 244 -10.05 47.16 62.81
CA LEU A 244 -9.36 46.83 64.05
C LEU A 244 -8.30 47.88 64.38
N ASP A 245 -7.49 48.29 63.40
CA ASP A 245 -6.48 49.34 63.56
C ASP A 245 -7.11 50.69 63.92
N GLN A 246 -8.21 51.08 63.25
CA GLN A 246 -8.95 52.29 63.59
C GLN A 246 -9.54 52.24 65.00
N ASN A 247 -10.05 51.09 65.43
CA ASN A 247 -10.59 50.90 66.78
C ASN A 247 -9.50 50.92 67.85
N ALA A 248 -8.34 50.30 67.59
CA ALA A 248 -7.17 50.36 68.46
C ALA A 248 -6.67 51.81 68.61
N ASN A 249 -6.57 52.55 67.50
CA ASN A 249 -6.17 53.96 67.50
C ASN A 249 -7.21 54.87 68.20
N LYS A 250 -8.51 54.61 68.05
CA LYS A 250 -9.57 55.31 68.80
C LYS A 250 -9.51 55.00 70.30
N LYS A 251 -9.14 53.79 70.70
CA LYS A 251 -8.98 53.39 72.10
C LYS A 251 -7.76 54.07 72.72
N ALA A 252 -6.62 54.13 72.02
CA ALA A 252 -5.43 54.87 72.43
C ALA A 252 -5.67 56.39 72.54
N CYS A 253 -6.42 56.98 71.59
CA CYS A 253 -6.82 58.40 71.67
C CYS A 253 -7.84 58.68 72.79
N LYS A 254 -8.67 57.70 73.17
CA LYS A 254 -9.57 57.81 74.33
C LYS A 254 -8.83 57.60 75.66
N GLU A 255 -7.79 56.78 75.73
CA GLU A 255 -6.95 56.63 76.92
C GLU A 255 -6.10 57.87 77.22
N ASN A 256 -5.64 58.60 76.20
CA ASN A 256 -4.99 59.91 76.39
C ASN A 256 -5.94 61.05 76.82
N ASN A 257 -7.26 60.87 76.68
CA ASN A 257 -8.27 61.87 77.06
C ASN A 257 -9.21 61.43 78.20
N LYS A 258 -8.98 60.26 78.80
CA LYS A 258 -9.73 59.76 79.98
C LYS A 258 -8.81 59.45 81.16
N THR A 259 -7.96 60.40 81.56
CA THR A 259 -7.69 60.63 83.00
C THR A 259 -8.79 61.53 83.59
N LYS A 260 -10.06 61.14 83.44
CA LYS A 260 -11.18 61.49 84.32
C LYS A 260 -12.49 60.89 83.80
N LYS A 261 -13.21 60.25 84.72
CA LYS A 261 -14.62 59.80 84.66
C LYS A 261 -14.93 58.49 83.90
N SER A 262 -14.91 57.42 84.71
CA SER A 262 -15.98 56.46 85.01
C SER A 262 -16.88 55.87 83.91
N CYS A 263 -17.15 54.59 84.14
CA CYS A 263 -18.30 53.75 83.76
C CYS A 263 -18.12 52.79 82.57
N GLN A 264 -18.12 51.50 82.95
CA GLN A 264 -18.96 50.40 82.45
C GLN A 264 -19.00 50.12 80.94
N GLU A 265 -18.58 48.92 80.54
CA GLU A 265 -19.15 48.17 79.41
C GLU A 265 -18.70 46.70 79.56
N ASN A 266 -19.57 45.87 80.15
CA ASN A 266 -19.56 44.43 79.92
C ASN A 266 -20.31 44.21 78.60
N ILE A 267 -19.66 43.55 77.64
CA ILE A 267 -20.32 42.99 76.46
C ILE A 267 -20.17 41.48 76.65
N ASP A 268 -21.31 40.81 76.86
CA ASP A 268 -21.37 39.38 77.18
C ASP A 268 -20.88 38.54 75.99
N GLU A 269 -19.70 37.93 76.15
CA GLU A 269 -19.08 37.01 75.19
C GLU A 269 -20.01 35.84 74.81
N ASP A 270 -20.92 35.47 75.71
CA ASP A 270 -21.91 34.41 75.53
C ASP A 270 -22.88 34.69 74.36
N GLU A 271 -23.21 35.96 74.08
CA GLU A 271 -24.12 36.31 72.99
C GLU A 271 -23.44 36.18 71.61
N ILE A 272 -22.12 36.42 71.56
CA ILE A 272 -21.31 36.26 70.36
C ILE A 272 -21.11 34.77 70.05
N GLU A 273 -20.90 33.94 71.08
CA GLU A 273 -20.73 32.50 70.94
C GLU A 273 -22.02 31.81 70.44
N ASP A 274 -23.20 32.23 70.94
CA ASP A 274 -24.50 31.71 70.47
C ASP A 274 -24.77 32.08 68.99
N GLN A 275 -24.38 33.28 68.56
CA GLN A 275 -24.52 33.70 67.17
C GLN A 275 -23.59 32.92 66.22
N ALA A 276 -22.35 32.66 66.63
CA ALA A 276 -21.40 31.87 65.86
C ALA A 276 -21.85 30.41 65.71
N SER A 277 -22.38 29.82 66.78
CA SER A 277 -22.93 28.45 66.76
C SER A 277 -24.14 28.33 65.83
N LYS A 278 -25.06 29.30 65.85
CA LYS A 278 -26.21 29.35 64.94
C LYS A 278 -25.80 29.46 63.46
N LEU A 279 -24.76 30.23 63.16
CA LEU A 279 -24.22 30.35 61.80
C LEU A 279 -23.57 29.03 61.33
N GLY A 280 -22.78 28.37 62.18
CA GLY A 280 -22.16 27.08 61.87
C GLY A 280 -23.19 26.00 61.55
N ASN A 281 -24.27 25.93 62.34
CA ASN A 281 -25.35 24.97 62.10
C ASN A 281 -26.10 25.23 60.79
N ARG A 282 -26.39 26.49 60.45
CA ARG A 282 -27.03 26.86 59.17
C ARG A 282 -26.18 26.51 57.96
N LEU A 283 -24.86 26.70 58.05
CA LEU A 283 -23.94 26.33 56.96
C LEU A 283 -23.92 24.81 56.73
N ASN A 284 -23.92 24.04 57.81
CA ASN A 284 -23.88 22.57 57.75
C ASN A 284 -25.17 21.99 57.12
N ASP A 285 -26.33 22.60 57.39
CA ASP A 285 -27.59 22.23 56.76
C ASP A 285 -27.62 22.52 55.25
N ILE A 286 -26.99 23.61 54.80
CA ILE A 286 -26.87 23.94 53.37
C ILE A 286 -25.99 22.91 52.65
N ILE A 287 -24.85 22.53 53.25
CA ILE A 287 -23.93 21.54 52.68
C ILE A 287 -24.60 20.16 52.56
N LYS A 288 -25.38 19.75 53.56
CA LYS A 288 -26.14 18.48 53.51
C LYS A 288 -27.18 18.48 52.39
N LYS A 289 -27.88 19.60 52.18
CA LYS A 289 -28.86 19.73 51.08
C LYS A 289 -28.19 19.65 49.71
N TYR A 290 -27.01 20.25 49.54
CA TYR A 290 -26.27 20.18 48.28
C TYR A 290 -25.78 18.77 47.94
N LYS A 291 -25.36 17.98 48.94
CA LYS A 291 -24.92 16.58 48.75
C LYS A 291 -26.06 15.59 48.44
N ALA A 292 -27.32 15.98 48.70
CA ALA A 292 -28.49 15.13 48.50
C ALA A 292 -29.16 15.32 47.13
N ILE A 293 -28.64 16.20 46.28
CA ILE A 293 -29.11 16.36 44.90
C ILE A 293 -28.49 15.21 44.07
N PRO A 294 -29.30 14.32 43.47
CA PRO A 294 -28.79 13.25 42.62
C PRO A 294 -28.21 13.84 41.33
N ASN A 295 -27.05 13.33 40.91
CA ASN A 295 -26.47 13.56 39.58
C ASN A 295 -27.30 12.87 38.49
#